data_AF-A0A524C873-F1
#
_entry.id   AF-A0A524C873-F1
#
_cell.length_a   1.000
_cell.length_b   1.000
_cell.length_c   1.000
_cell.angle_alpha   90.00
_cell.angle_beta   90.00
_cell.angle_gamma   90.00
#
_symmetry.space_group_name_H-M   'P 1'
#
loop_
_entity.id
_entity.type
_entity.pdbx_description
1 polymer ?
#
loop_
_entity_poly.entity_id
_entity_poly.type
_entity_poly.pdbx_seq_one_letter_code
_entity_poly.pdbx_strand_id
1 'polypeptide(L)'
;MNTKQEKLDRVMGEVSMPTEGTPPKKPKHKPGRLIDINVADFRGHPLWDILRESVHSNPRYSNLRGYVRKHVLPDNPEIRARELASKLSITVGEALIILHDDEPE
;
A
#
# COMPACT_ATOMS: atom_id res chain seq x y z
N MET A 1 37.11 -57.19 13.64
CA MET A 1 36.87 -55.98 12.83
C MET A 1 35.37 -55.73 12.76
N ASN A 2 34.97 -54.53 13.20
CA ASN A 2 33.76 -53.76 12.89
C ASN A 2 32.38 -54.24 13.38
N THR A 3 32.17 -54.02 14.69
CA THR A 3 30.89 -53.93 15.39
C THR A 3 30.14 -52.62 15.07
N LYS A 4 29.46 -52.50 13.91
CA LYS A 4 28.61 -51.33 13.61
C LYS A 4 27.42 -51.57 12.65
N GLN A 5 27.08 -52.83 12.33
CA GLN A 5 26.05 -53.12 11.31
C GLN A 5 24.67 -53.53 11.86
N GLU A 6 24.52 -53.79 13.16
CA GLU A 6 23.25 -54.31 13.71
C GLU A 6 22.30 -53.23 14.26
N LYS A 7 22.64 -51.94 14.12
CA LYS A 7 21.81 -50.82 14.61
C LYS A 7 21.24 -49.93 13.49
N LEU A 8 20.98 -50.50 12.32
CA LEU A 8 20.36 -49.78 11.19
C LEU A 8 19.10 -50.45 10.61
N ASP A 9 18.74 -51.66 11.04
CA ASP A 9 17.55 -52.37 10.53
C ASP A 9 16.23 -52.06 11.26
N ARG A 10 16.24 -51.15 12.24
CA ARG A 10 15.03 -50.86 13.06
C ARG A 10 14.40 -49.48 12.88
N VAL A 11 14.88 -48.67 11.93
CA VAL A 11 14.34 -47.31 11.66
C VAL A 11 14.08 -47.09 10.16
N MET A 12 13.61 -48.11 9.44
CA MET A 12 13.23 -47.98 8.02
C MET A 12 11.98 -48.81 7.67
N GLY A 13 10.98 -48.79 8.55
CA GLY A 13 9.58 -48.99 8.16
C GLY A 13 8.94 -47.62 8.03
N GLU A 14 8.39 -47.31 6.85
CA GLU A 14 7.71 -46.05 6.47
C GLU A 14 8.58 -44.96 5.82
N VAL A 15 9.18 -45.28 4.66
CA VAL A 15 9.48 -44.26 3.63
C VAL A 15 8.43 -44.42 2.53
N SER A 16 7.41 -43.58 2.55
CA SER A 16 6.54 -43.37 1.39
C SER A 16 7.34 -42.66 0.30
N MET A 17 7.39 -43.28 -0.88
CA MET A 17 8.07 -42.75 -2.06
C MET A 17 7.37 -41.46 -2.54
N PRO A 18 8.08 -40.34 -2.80
CA PRO A 18 7.53 -39.27 -3.60
C PRO A 18 7.78 -39.56 -5.09
N THR A 19 6.70 -39.66 -5.87
CA THR A 19 6.74 -39.74 -7.33
C THR A 19 7.21 -38.40 -7.90
N GLU A 20 8.36 -38.44 -8.59
CA GLU A 20 8.94 -37.32 -9.33
C GLU A 20 8.16 -37.07 -10.63
N GLY A 21 7.83 -35.80 -10.92
CA GLY A 21 7.16 -35.42 -12.16
C GLY A 21 6.48 -34.05 -12.20
N THR A 22 6.74 -33.14 -11.25
CA THR A 22 6.27 -31.75 -11.37
C THR A 22 7.48 -30.81 -11.48
N PRO A 23 7.57 -29.97 -12.53
CA PRO A 23 8.69 -29.05 -12.69
C PRO A 23 8.79 -28.10 -11.48
N PRO A 24 10.01 -27.65 -11.12
CA PRO A 24 10.21 -26.79 -9.96
C PRO A 24 9.32 -25.55 -10.10
N LYS A 25 8.37 -25.40 -9.16
CA LYS A 25 7.51 -24.22 -9.07
C LYS A 25 8.43 -23.01 -8.95
N LYS A 26 8.49 -22.19 -10.01
CA LYS A 26 9.17 -20.88 -10.00
C LYS A 26 8.75 -20.15 -8.72
N PRO A 27 9.68 -19.52 -7.97
CA PRO A 27 9.33 -18.83 -6.74
C PRO A 27 8.18 -17.88 -7.07
N LYS A 28 7.02 -18.08 -6.41
CA LYS A 28 5.89 -17.18 -6.55
C LYS A 28 6.40 -15.81 -6.13
N HIS A 29 6.59 -14.93 -7.10
CA HIS A 29 6.92 -13.55 -6.83
C HIS A 29 5.78 -13.03 -5.95
N LYS A 30 6.04 -12.84 -4.65
CA LYS A 30 5.12 -12.09 -3.81
C LYS A 30 5.09 -10.71 -4.47
N PRO A 31 3.97 -10.27 -5.09
CA PRO A 31 3.91 -8.90 -5.56
C PRO A 31 4.31 -8.05 -4.36
N GLY A 32 5.31 -7.19 -4.54
CA GLY A 32 5.88 -6.39 -3.47
C GLY A 32 4.74 -5.84 -2.64
N ARG A 33 4.74 -6.18 -1.34
CA ARG A 33 3.75 -5.83 -0.32
C ARG A 33 2.80 -4.76 -0.85
N LEU A 34 1.61 -5.16 -1.34
CA LEU A 34 0.52 -4.22 -1.56
C LEU A 34 0.40 -3.49 -0.22
N ILE A 35 0.80 -2.22 -0.19
CA ILE A 35 0.67 -1.43 1.01
C ILE A 35 -0.85 -1.38 1.21
N ASP A 36 -1.32 -1.96 2.32
CA ASP A 36 -2.70 -1.83 2.75
C ASP A 36 -2.87 -0.39 3.21
N ILE A 37 -2.94 0.54 2.25
CA ILE A 37 -3.15 1.95 2.50
C ILE A 37 -4.63 2.09 2.75
N ASN A 38 -5.02 1.93 4.01
CA ASN A 38 -6.30 2.45 4.45
C ASN A 38 -6.20 3.98 4.39
N VAL A 39 -6.89 4.59 3.43
CA VAL A 39 -6.94 6.05 3.24
C VAL A 39 -7.39 6.76 4.53
N ALA A 40 -8.18 6.09 5.37
CA ALA A 40 -8.64 6.63 6.64
C ALA A 40 -7.51 6.89 7.64
N ASP A 41 -6.38 6.17 7.54
CA ASP A 41 -5.26 6.25 8.50
C ASP A 41 -3.94 6.66 7.83
N PHE A 42 -4.02 7.20 6.61
CA PHE A 42 -2.83 7.56 5.84
C PHE A 42 -2.04 8.72 6.45
N ARG A 43 -2.67 9.55 7.29
CA ARG A 43 -2.01 10.67 7.99
C ARG A 43 -0.92 10.22 8.97
N GLY A 44 -1.08 9.04 9.57
CA GLY A 44 -0.07 8.46 10.47
C GLY A 44 1.08 7.74 9.75
N HIS A 45 1.00 7.59 8.43
CA HIS A 45 1.99 6.83 7.66
C HIS A 45 3.21 7.71 7.32
N PRO A 46 4.46 7.19 7.36
CA PRO A 46 5.67 7.96 6.99
C PRO A 46 5.68 8.54 5.57
N LEU A 47 4.75 8.12 4.71
CA LEU A 47 4.61 8.64 3.34
C LEU A 47 3.79 9.92 3.29
N TRP A 48 3.11 10.26 4.38
CA TRP A 48 2.27 11.45 4.47
C TRP A 48 3.08 12.73 4.23
N ASP A 49 4.21 12.87 4.91
CA ASP A 49 5.06 14.06 4.78
C ASP A 49 5.65 14.17 3.38
N ILE A 50 6.03 13.05 2.78
CA ILE A 50 6.51 13.00 1.38
C ILE A 50 5.40 13.42 0.42
N LEU A 51 4.17 12.96 0.63
CA LEU A 51 3.02 13.38 -0.18
C LEU A 51 2.79 14.89 -0.02
N ARG A 52 2.79 15.39 1.22
CA ARG A 52 2.58 16.79 1.53
C ARG A 52 3.63 17.67 0.86
N GLU A 53 4.91 17.32 1.01
CA GLU A 53 6.04 18.00 0.36
C GLU A 53 5.89 17.99 -1.17
N SER A 54 5.56 16.83 -1.74
CA SER A 54 5.40 16.68 -3.20
C SER A 54 4.27 17.55 -3.74
N VAL A 55 3.14 17.59 -3.03
CA VAL A 55 1.97 18.38 -3.43
C VAL A 55 2.23 19.87 -3.25
N HIS A 56 2.82 20.29 -2.13
CA HIS A 56 3.15 21.71 -1.87
C HIS A 56 4.22 22.25 -2.82
N SER A 57 5.11 21.38 -3.33
CA SER A 57 6.10 21.74 -4.34
C SER A 57 5.49 22.00 -5.73
N ASN A 58 4.24 21.59 -5.97
CA ASN A 58 3.56 21.86 -7.24
C ASN A 58 3.20 23.36 -7.35
N PRO A 59 3.71 24.09 -8.37
CA PRO A 59 3.42 25.52 -8.52
C PRO A 59 1.93 25.87 -8.66
N ARG A 60 1.10 24.90 -9.07
CA ARG A 60 -0.36 25.09 -9.21
C ARG A 60 -1.11 24.94 -7.89
N TYR A 61 -0.46 24.42 -6.84
CA TYR A 61 -1.11 24.05 -5.58
C TYR A 61 -1.82 25.23 -4.91
N SER A 62 -1.14 26.37 -4.77
CA SER A 62 -1.68 27.55 -4.11
C SER A 62 -2.98 28.06 -4.77
N ASN A 63 -2.99 28.13 -6.10
CA ASN A 63 -4.15 28.53 -6.87
C ASN A 63 -5.29 27.51 -6.77
N LEU A 64 -4.95 26.22 -6.84
CA LEU A 64 -5.91 25.12 -6.74
C LEU A 64 -6.59 25.09 -5.36
N ARG A 65 -5.80 25.16 -4.27
CA ARG A 65 -6.32 25.24 -2.91
C ARG A 65 -7.20 26.48 -2.71
N GLY A 66 -6.74 27.63 -3.19
CA GLY A 66 -7.52 28.88 -3.13
C GLY A 66 -8.87 28.78 -3.85
N TYR A 67 -8.92 28.09 -4.99
CA TYR A 67 -10.17 27.80 -5.70
C TYR A 67 -11.08 26.88 -4.89
N VAL A 68 -10.56 25.79 -4.34
CA VAL A 68 -11.33 24.83 -3.52
C VAL A 68 -11.95 25.51 -2.31
N ARG A 69 -11.16 26.29 -1.57
CA ARG A 69 -11.63 27.03 -0.40
C ARG A 69 -12.74 28.04 -0.73
N LYS A 70 -12.67 28.69 -1.89
CA LYS A 70 -13.61 29.75 -2.27
C LYS A 70 -14.87 29.25 -3.00
N HIS A 71 -14.77 28.15 -3.74
CA HIS A 71 -15.82 27.74 -4.69
C HIS A 71 -16.27 26.28 -4.55
N VAL A 72 -15.61 25.46 -3.75
CA VAL A 72 -15.99 24.05 -3.60
C VAL A 72 -16.45 23.76 -2.18
N LEU A 73 -15.66 24.12 -1.18
CA LEU A 73 -16.01 23.90 0.23
C LEU A 73 -17.27 24.65 0.69
N PRO A 74 -17.53 25.90 0.26
CA PRO A 74 -18.76 26.59 0.65
C PRO A 74 -20.03 25.90 0.11
N ASP A 75 -19.95 25.32 -1.09
CA ASP A 75 -21.07 24.61 -1.73
C ASP A 75 -21.22 23.17 -1.22
N ASN A 76 -20.11 22.50 -0.92
CA ASN A 76 -20.11 21.13 -0.41
C ASN A 76 -18.99 20.95 0.64
N PRO A 77 -19.26 21.27 1.91
CA PRO A 77 -18.26 21.24 2.96
C PRO A 77 -17.80 19.82 3.35
N GLU A 78 -18.62 18.80 3.06
CA GLU A 78 -18.34 17.40 3.40
C GLU A 78 -17.76 16.60 2.21
N ILE A 79 -17.34 17.27 1.14
CA ILE A 79 -16.80 16.61 -0.06
C ILE A 79 -15.60 15.73 0.28
N ARG A 80 -15.61 14.47 -0.18
CA ARG A 80 -14.49 13.55 0.05
C ARG A 80 -13.38 13.78 -0.96
N ALA A 81 -12.14 13.48 -0.57
CA ALA A 81 -10.96 13.65 -1.44
C ALA A 81 -11.10 12.99 -2.82
N ARG A 82 -11.70 11.79 -2.89
CA ARG A 82 -11.93 11.10 -4.18
C ARG A 82 -12.93 11.82 -5.08
N GLU A 83 -13.96 12.43 -4.49
CA GLU A 83 -14.96 13.20 -5.21
C GLU A 83 -14.36 14.51 -5.71
N LEU A 84 -13.60 15.20 -4.86
CA LEU A 84 -12.86 16.41 -5.21
C LEU A 84 -11.87 16.14 -6.36
N ALA A 85 -11.10 15.05 -6.26
CA ALA A 85 -10.17 14.62 -7.29
C ALA A 85 -10.86 14.43 -8.65
N SER A 86 -12.01 13.76 -8.65
CA SER A 86 -12.80 13.53 -9.86
C SER A 86 -13.37 14.84 -10.42
N LYS A 87 -13.87 15.73 -9.55
CA LYS A 87 -14.46 17.02 -9.94
C LYS A 87 -13.45 17.96 -10.58
N LEU A 88 -12.22 18.01 -10.06
CA LEU A 88 -11.19 18.95 -10.51
C LEU A 88 -10.16 18.32 -11.45
N SER A 89 -10.30 17.03 -11.76
CA SER A 89 -9.34 16.27 -12.58
C SER A 89 -7.91 16.35 -12.02
N ILE A 90 -7.78 16.20 -10.70
CA ILE A 90 -6.51 16.18 -9.96
C ILE A 90 -6.28 14.81 -9.34
N THR A 91 -5.08 14.56 -8.83
CA THR A 91 -4.80 13.30 -8.13
C THR A 91 -5.53 13.25 -6.78
N VAL A 92 -5.85 12.04 -6.31
CA VAL A 92 -6.42 11.85 -4.97
C VAL A 92 -5.48 12.35 -3.87
N GLY A 93 -4.16 12.25 -4.09
CA GLY A 93 -3.15 12.79 -3.19
C GLY A 93 -3.24 14.31 -3.05
N GLU A 94 -3.32 15.04 -4.17
CA GLU A 94 -3.52 16.50 -4.13
C GLU A 94 -4.83 16.86 -3.41
N ALA A 95 -5.92 16.17 -3.72
CA ALA A 95 -7.20 16.40 -3.08
C ALA A 95 -7.16 16.14 -1.56
N LEU A 96 -6.44 15.11 -1.11
CA LEU A 96 -6.25 14.80 0.31
C LEU A 96 -5.53 15.94 1.05
N ILE A 97 -4.42 16.44 0.48
CA ILE A 97 -3.65 17.52 1.10
C ILE A 97 -4.45 18.83 1.11
N ILE A 98 -5.16 19.15 0.03
CA ILE A 98 -6.01 20.36 -0.02
C ILE A 98 -7.06 20.34 1.10
N LEU A 99 -7.79 19.22 1.24
CA LEU A 99 -8.83 19.12 2.27
C LEU A 99 -8.22 19.14 3.68
N HIS A 100 -7.08 18.49 3.88
CA HIS A 100 -6.37 18.52 5.16
C HIS A 100 -5.91 19.93 5.55
N ASP A 101 -5.34 20.69 4.62
CA ASP A 101 -4.84 22.05 4.90
C ASP A 101 -5.98 23.07 5.19
N ASP A 102 -7.23 22.75 4.85
CA ASP A 102 -8.40 23.59 5.10
C ASP A 102 -9.31 23.02 6.20
N GLU A 103 -8.96 21.89 6.82
CA GLU A 103 -9.61 21.43 8.05
C GLU A 103 -9.25 22.37 9.22
N PRO A 104 -10.21 22.69 10.11
CA PRO A 104 -9.90 23.38 11.36
C PRO A 104 -9.06 22.48 12.27
N GLU A 105 -8.01 23.04 12.89
CA GLU A 105 -7.19 22.37 13.92
C GLU A 105 -7.99 21.95 15.16
#